data_AF-Q92008-F1
#
_entry.id   AF-Q92008-F1
#
_cell.length_a   1.000
_cell.length_b   1.000
_cell.length_c   1.000
_cell.angle_alpha   90.00
_cell.angle_beta   90.00
_cell.angle_gamma   90.00
#
_symmetry.space_group_name_H-M   'P 1'
#
loop_
_entity.id
_entity.type
_entity.pdbx_description
1 polymer ?
#
loop_
_entity_poly.entity_id
_entity_poly.type
_entity_poly.pdbx_seq_one_letter_code
_entity_poly.pdbx_strand_id
1 'polypeptide(L)'
;MRLLTRVLLVSLLTLSLVVSGLACGPGRGYGRRRHPKKLTPLAYKQFIPNVAEKTLGASGRYEGKITRNSERFKELTPNYNPDIIFKDEENTGADRLMTQRCKDKLNSLAISVMNHWPGVKLRVTEGWDEDGHHFEESLHYEGRAVDITTSDRDKSKYGTLSRLAVEAGFDWVYYESKAHIHCSVKAENSVAAKSGGCFPGSALVSLQDGGQKAVKDLNPGDKVLAADSAGNLVFSDFIMFTDRDSTTRRVFYVIETQEPVEKITLTAAHLLFVLDNSTEDLHTMTAAYASSVRAGQKVMVVDDSGQLKSVIVQRIYTEEQRGSFAPVTAHGTIVVDRILASCYAVIEDQGLAHLAFAPARLYYYVSSFLFPQNSSSRSNATLQQEGVHWYSRLLYQMGTWLLDSNMLHPLGMSVNSS
;
A
#
# COMPACT_ATOMS: atom_id res chain seq x y z
N MET A 1 -8.36 7.96 -79.91
CA MET A 1 -9.11 7.44 -78.75
C MET A 1 -8.27 7.19 -77.49
N ARG A 2 -7.12 6.47 -77.54
CA ARG A 2 -6.35 6.11 -76.32
C ARG A 2 -5.80 7.30 -75.51
N LEU A 3 -5.47 8.43 -76.14
CA LEU A 3 -4.96 9.61 -75.44
C LEU A 3 -6.06 10.30 -74.61
N LEU A 4 -7.26 10.48 -75.20
CA LEU A 4 -8.42 11.06 -74.53
C LEU A 4 -8.86 10.26 -73.30
N THR A 5 -8.85 8.92 -73.40
CA THR A 5 -9.16 8.06 -72.26
C THR A 5 -8.15 8.21 -71.12
N ARG A 6 -6.86 8.41 -71.43
CA ARG A 6 -5.83 8.64 -70.39
C ARG A 6 -6.00 10.01 -69.71
N VAL A 7 -6.29 11.05 -70.48
CA VAL A 7 -6.53 12.39 -69.93
C VAL A 7 -7.76 12.40 -69.02
N LEU A 8 -8.85 11.75 -69.42
CA LEU A 8 -10.05 11.58 -68.58
C LEU A 8 -9.78 10.80 -67.29
N LEU A 9 -8.97 9.74 -67.37
CA LEU A 9 -8.64 8.92 -66.20
C LEU A 9 -7.75 9.70 -65.22
N VAL A 10 -6.76 10.44 -65.71
CA VAL A 10 -5.93 11.33 -64.89
C VAL A 10 -6.77 12.46 -64.29
N SER A 11 -7.68 13.08 -65.06
CA SER A 11 -8.54 14.14 -64.51
C SER A 11 -9.46 13.60 -63.42
N LEU A 12 -10.03 12.40 -63.60
CA LEU A 12 -10.88 11.74 -62.59
C LEU A 12 -10.08 11.39 -61.33
N LEU A 13 -8.84 10.89 -61.48
CA LEU A 13 -7.95 10.61 -60.36
C LEU A 13 -7.59 11.89 -59.60
N THR A 14 -7.25 12.98 -60.32
CA THR A 14 -6.96 14.27 -59.68
C THR A 14 -8.19 14.85 -58.98
N LEU A 15 -9.39 14.71 -59.56
CA LEU A 15 -10.63 15.16 -58.90
C LEU A 15 -10.89 14.37 -57.62
N SER A 16 -10.65 13.05 -57.63
CA SER A 16 -10.82 12.21 -56.43
C SER A 16 -9.88 12.59 -55.29
N LEU A 17 -8.65 13.02 -55.61
CA LEU A 17 -7.66 13.48 -54.63
C LEU A 17 -7.98 14.89 -54.09
N VAL A 18 -8.59 15.77 -54.89
CA VAL A 18 -9.01 17.10 -54.43
C VAL A 18 -10.19 17.02 -53.46
N VAL A 19 -11.08 16.03 -53.61
CA VAL A 19 -12.19 15.81 -52.65
C VAL A 19 -11.67 15.37 -51.28
N SER A 20 -10.53 14.66 -51.21
CA SER A 20 -9.87 14.33 -49.94
C SER A 20 -9.21 15.54 -49.24
N GLY A 21 -8.99 16.65 -49.95
CA GLY A 21 -8.42 17.88 -49.41
C GLY A 21 -9.42 18.82 -48.72
N LEU A 22 -10.73 18.55 -48.85
CA LEU A 22 -11.81 19.30 -48.20
C LEU A 22 -12.46 18.54 -47.03
N ALA A 23 -11.92 17.37 -46.65
CA ALA A 23 -12.30 16.70 -45.42
C ALA A 23 -11.68 17.43 -44.23
N CYS A 24 -12.52 17.92 -43.31
CA CYS A 24 -12.06 18.34 -41.99
C CYS A 24 -11.20 17.21 -41.40
N GLY A 25 -9.95 17.51 -41.02
CA GLY A 25 -9.08 16.57 -40.31
C GLY A 25 -9.79 15.93 -39.12
N PRO A 26 -9.27 14.81 -38.56
CA PRO A 26 -9.94 14.11 -37.47
C PRO A 26 -10.30 15.15 -36.40
N GLY A 27 -11.60 15.33 -36.15
CA GLY A 27 -12.11 16.38 -35.29
C GLY A 27 -11.45 16.35 -33.92
N ARG A 28 -11.60 17.43 -33.15
CA ARG A 28 -11.02 17.57 -31.82
C ARG A 28 -11.32 16.32 -30.98
N GLY A 29 -10.31 15.50 -30.69
CA GLY A 29 -10.48 14.28 -29.91
C GLY A 29 -11.08 14.62 -28.54
N TYR A 30 -12.21 14.01 -28.21
CA TYR A 30 -12.81 14.13 -26.89
C TYR A 30 -12.00 13.28 -25.91
N GLY A 31 -11.02 13.90 -25.28
CA GLY A 31 -10.25 13.32 -24.17
C GLY A 31 -10.03 14.39 -23.11
N ARG A 32 -10.54 14.18 -21.89
CA ARG A 32 -10.17 15.02 -20.75
C ARG A 32 -8.75 14.65 -20.34
N ARG A 33 -7.82 15.61 -20.45
CA ARG A 33 -6.48 15.45 -19.85
C ARG A 33 -6.66 15.22 -18.35
N ARG A 34 -6.12 14.12 -17.82
CA ARG A 34 -6.13 13.84 -16.39
C ARG A 34 -5.46 15.02 -15.68
N HIS A 35 -6.17 15.69 -14.79
CA HIS A 35 -5.61 16.80 -14.05
C HIS A 35 -4.53 16.26 -13.11
N PRO A 36 -3.32 16.86 -13.08
CA PRO A 36 -2.33 16.48 -12.09
C PRO A 36 -2.89 16.75 -10.69
N LYS A 37 -2.50 15.92 -9.72
CA LYS A 37 -2.86 16.13 -8.32
C LYS A 37 -2.42 17.54 -7.91
N LYS A 38 -3.34 18.35 -7.39
CA LYS A 38 -3.05 19.74 -7.01
C LYS A 38 -2.11 19.75 -5.81
N LEU A 39 -0.85 20.10 -6.02
CA LEU A 39 0.14 20.27 -4.96
C LEU A 39 -0.12 21.62 -4.27
N THR A 40 -0.74 21.59 -3.08
CA THR A 40 -0.93 22.79 -2.25
C THR A 40 0.26 22.96 -1.30
N PRO A 41 1.08 24.02 -1.46
CA PRO A 41 2.19 24.29 -0.53
C PRO A 41 1.71 24.34 0.92
N LEU A 42 2.49 23.81 1.87
CA LEU A 42 2.17 23.99 3.29
C LEU A 42 2.46 25.43 3.71
N ALA A 43 1.62 25.97 4.58
CA ALA A 43 1.86 27.25 5.23
C ALA A 43 2.94 27.10 6.31
N TYR A 44 3.59 28.21 6.66
CA TYR A 44 4.52 28.26 7.79
C TYR A 44 3.81 27.79 9.07
N LYS A 45 4.47 26.93 9.86
CA LYS A 45 3.93 26.26 11.06
C LYS A 45 2.80 25.25 10.82
N GLN A 46 2.51 24.90 9.57
CA GLN A 46 1.58 23.81 9.26
C GLN A 46 2.31 22.45 9.28
N PHE A 47 1.63 21.42 9.78
CA PHE A 47 2.07 20.03 9.71
C PHE A 47 1.00 19.12 9.09
N ILE A 48 1.45 18.05 8.42
CA ILE A 48 0.61 17.03 7.78
C ILE A 48 1.16 15.65 8.12
N PRO A 49 0.31 14.69 8.56
CA PRO A 49 -1.10 14.85 8.91
C PRO A 49 -1.30 15.80 10.09
N ASN A 50 -2.49 16.40 10.22
CA ASN A 50 -2.81 17.40 11.26
C ASN A 50 -3.04 16.75 12.64
N VAL A 51 -2.03 16.02 13.11
CA VAL A 51 -1.92 15.38 14.41
C VAL A 51 -0.49 15.55 14.90
N ALA A 52 -0.24 15.36 16.21
CA ALA A 52 1.12 15.46 16.74
C ALA A 52 2.03 14.37 16.15
N GLU A 53 3.32 14.69 15.98
CA GLU A 53 4.32 13.85 15.31
C GLU A 53 4.36 12.42 15.84
N LYS A 54 4.36 12.27 17.16
CA LYS A 54 4.53 10.96 17.84
C LYS A 54 3.24 10.14 17.95
N THR A 55 2.15 10.60 17.33
CA THR A 55 0.89 9.85 17.29
C THR A 55 0.98 8.71 16.28
N LEU A 56 0.19 7.65 16.47
CA LEU A 56 0.16 6.50 15.55
C LEU A 56 -0.27 6.87 14.13
N GLY A 57 -1.04 7.95 13.96
CA GLY A 57 -1.43 8.47 12.66
C GLY A 57 -0.32 9.22 11.91
N ALA A 58 0.78 9.52 12.59
CA ALA A 58 1.95 10.24 12.06
C ALA A 58 3.20 9.36 12.16
N SER A 59 4.33 9.86 12.66
CA SER A 59 5.57 9.10 12.79
C SER A 59 5.56 8.09 13.93
N GLY A 60 4.61 8.15 14.87
CA GLY A 60 4.53 7.20 15.98
C GLY A 60 5.59 7.44 17.06
N ARG A 61 5.55 6.63 18.12
CA ARG A 61 6.28 6.88 19.37
C ARG A 61 7.81 6.90 19.17
N TYR A 62 8.47 7.65 20.05
CA TYR A 62 9.90 7.57 20.29
C TYR A 62 10.22 6.25 21.02
N GLU A 63 11.23 5.53 20.55
CA GLU A 63 11.70 4.23 21.05
C GLU A 63 12.97 4.35 21.91
N GLY A 64 13.72 5.45 21.82
CA GLY A 64 14.95 5.71 22.58
C GLY A 64 16.12 6.15 21.70
N LYS A 65 16.97 7.04 22.23
CA LYS A 65 18.14 7.61 21.54
C LYS A 65 19.12 6.51 21.11
N ILE A 66 19.48 6.53 19.84
CA ILE A 66 20.54 5.71 19.27
C ILE A 66 21.86 6.47 19.44
N THR A 67 22.90 5.80 19.92
CA THR A 67 24.26 6.35 20.04
C THR A 67 25.19 5.48 19.22
N ARG A 68 26.39 5.96 18.81
CA ARG A 68 27.34 5.15 18.01
C ARG A 68 27.70 3.79 18.61
N ASN A 69 27.62 3.68 19.94
CA ASN A 69 27.96 2.47 20.67
C ASN A 69 26.74 1.58 20.99
N SER A 70 25.52 2.01 20.65
CA SER A 70 24.32 1.21 20.94
C SER A 70 24.12 0.10 19.91
N GLU A 71 23.48 -0.99 20.32
CA GLU A 71 23.16 -2.10 19.41
C GLU A 71 22.26 -1.65 18.25
N ARG A 72 21.35 -0.71 18.55
CA ARG A 72 20.44 -0.09 17.57
C ARG A 72 21.15 0.77 16.53
N PHE A 73 22.43 1.11 16.71
CA PHE A 73 23.18 1.82 15.67
C PHE A 73 23.24 1.04 14.36
N LYS A 74 23.18 -0.30 14.42
CA LYS A 74 23.11 -1.19 13.24
C LYS A 74 21.82 -1.04 12.44
N GLU A 75 20.78 -0.44 13.01
CA GLU A 75 19.51 -0.13 12.33
C GLU A 75 19.65 1.07 11.38
N LEU A 76 20.68 1.90 11.57
CA LEU A 76 20.95 3.06 10.73
C LEU A 76 21.81 2.66 9.54
N THR A 77 21.43 3.14 8.36
CA THR A 77 22.20 2.97 7.13
C THR A 77 22.62 4.32 6.59
N PRO A 78 23.85 4.47 6.06
CA PRO A 78 24.27 5.70 5.44
C PRO A 78 23.58 5.91 4.08
N ASN A 79 23.22 7.15 3.78
CA ASN A 79 22.71 7.58 2.49
C ASN A 79 23.78 8.37 1.70
N TYR A 80 24.24 7.78 0.60
CA TYR A 80 25.22 8.35 -0.33
C TYR A 80 24.59 8.73 -1.68
N ASN A 81 23.29 8.99 -1.72
CA ASN A 81 22.62 9.41 -2.94
C ASN A 81 23.26 10.71 -3.49
N PRO A 82 23.79 10.72 -4.73
CA PRO A 82 24.44 11.88 -5.32
C PRO A 82 23.49 13.06 -5.59
N ASP A 83 22.18 12.83 -5.53
CA ASP A 83 21.15 13.85 -5.75
C ASP A 83 20.70 14.57 -4.47
N ILE A 84 21.35 14.25 -3.35
CA ILE A 84 21.13 14.87 -2.05
C ILE A 84 22.41 15.55 -1.58
N ILE A 85 22.31 16.84 -1.26
CA ILE A 85 23.39 17.59 -0.62
C ILE A 85 23.24 17.46 0.90
N PHE A 86 24.23 16.92 1.58
CA PHE A 86 24.27 16.90 3.04
C PHE A 86 25.10 18.08 3.53
N LYS A 87 24.62 18.77 4.57
CA LYS A 87 25.33 19.88 5.18
C LYS A 87 26.55 19.37 5.94
N ASP A 88 26.38 18.34 6.77
CA ASP A 88 27.44 17.64 7.51
C ASP A 88 28.38 18.64 8.20
N GLU A 89 27.81 19.56 8.99
CA GLU A 89 28.60 20.63 9.62
C GLU A 89 29.49 20.12 10.76
N GLU A 90 29.12 18.98 11.32
CA GLU A 90 29.84 18.22 12.34
C GLU A 90 31.07 17.52 11.75
N ASN A 91 31.13 17.32 10.43
CA ASN A 91 32.14 16.51 9.71
C ASN A 91 32.25 15.06 10.23
N THR A 92 31.15 14.49 10.71
CA THR A 92 31.08 13.12 11.24
C THR A 92 30.31 12.17 10.31
N GLY A 93 29.66 12.70 9.28
CA GLY A 93 28.73 11.97 8.43
C GLY A 93 27.42 11.59 9.14
N ALA A 94 27.13 12.13 10.33
CA ALA A 94 25.94 11.81 11.11
C ALA A 94 24.64 12.14 10.36
N ASP A 95 24.63 13.27 9.64
CA ASP A 95 23.57 13.70 8.72
C ASP A 95 23.16 12.65 7.67
N ARG A 96 24.06 11.71 7.34
CA ARG A 96 23.82 10.66 6.34
C ARG A 96 23.20 9.42 6.94
N LEU A 97 23.24 9.25 8.26
CA LEU A 97 22.77 8.06 8.95
C LEU A 97 21.27 8.17 9.21
N MET A 98 20.51 7.19 8.72
CA MET A 98 19.06 7.17 8.86
C MET A 98 18.52 5.74 8.77
N THR A 99 17.31 5.52 9.26
CA THR A 99 16.57 4.26 9.07
C THR A 99 16.31 3.99 7.58
N GLN A 100 16.11 2.72 7.22
CA GLN A 100 15.87 2.33 5.83
C GLN A 100 14.63 3.04 5.24
N ARG A 101 13.54 3.14 6.01
CA ARG A 101 12.33 3.87 5.63
C ARG A 101 12.63 5.34 5.37
N CYS A 102 13.39 5.99 6.23
CA CYS A 102 13.77 7.40 6.04
C CYS A 102 14.56 7.56 4.74
N LYS A 103 15.53 6.68 4.48
CA LYS A 103 16.32 6.64 3.24
C LYS A 103 15.44 6.51 2.00
N ASP A 104 14.46 5.62 2.01
CA ASP A 104 13.55 5.41 0.88
C ASP A 104 12.70 6.66 0.60
N LYS A 105 12.11 7.27 1.64
CA LYS A 105 11.29 8.50 1.49
C LYS A 105 12.13 9.69 1.04
N LEU A 106 13.34 9.82 1.58
CA LEU A 106 14.27 10.89 1.23
C LEU A 106 14.75 10.78 -0.23
N ASN A 107 15.05 9.56 -0.69
CA ASN A 107 15.43 9.32 -2.08
C ASN A 107 14.27 9.61 -3.05
N SER A 108 13.04 9.21 -2.71
CA SER A 108 11.84 9.54 -3.48
C SER A 108 11.61 11.05 -3.55
N LEU A 109 11.88 11.77 -2.46
CA LEU A 109 11.78 13.22 -2.41
C LEU A 109 12.86 13.89 -3.28
N ALA A 110 14.10 13.37 -3.28
CA ALA A 110 15.18 13.91 -4.11
C ALA A 110 14.82 13.91 -5.60
N ILE A 111 14.24 12.80 -6.09
CA ILE A 111 13.72 12.69 -7.47
C ILE A 111 12.62 13.75 -7.71
N SER A 112 11.68 13.88 -6.77
CA SER A 112 10.58 14.84 -6.89
C SER A 112 11.05 16.30 -6.93
N VAL A 113 12.09 16.64 -6.15
CA VAL A 113 12.68 17.99 -6.11
C VAL A 113 13.33 18.34 -7.44
N MET A 114 14.15 17.44 -8.00
CA MET A 114 14.80 17.66 -9.29
C MET A 114 13.80 17.77 -10.45
N ASN A 115 12.72 16.98 -10.41
CA ASN A 115 11.64 17.07 -11.40
C ASN A 115 10.84 18.37 -11.30
N HIS A 116 10.66 18.89 -10.08
CA HIS A 116 9.90 20.11 -9.86
C HIS A 116 10.71 21.37 -10.18
N TRP A 117 12.00 21.38 -9.84
CA TRP A 117 12.93 22.48 -10.10
C TRP A 117 14.20 21.95 -10.79
N PRO A 118 14.25 21.95 -12.13
CA PRO A 118 15.43 21.51 -12.87
C PRO A 118 16.70 22.26 -12.40
N GLY A 119 17.73 21.51 -12.02
CA GLY A 119 19.00 22.03 -11.51
C GLY A 119 19.05 22.29 -10.00
N VAL A 120 17.94 22.14 -9.27
CA VAL A 120 17.89 22.21 -7.81
C VAL A 120 17.87 20.80 -7.22
N LYS A 121 18.72 20.55 -6.22
CA LYS A 121 18.78 19.29 -5.48
C LYS A 121 18.11 19.41 -4.11
N LEU A 122 17.74 18.27 -3.55
CA LEU A 122 17.37 18.20 -2.14
C LEU A 122 18.61 18.44 -1.28
N ARG A 123 18.46 19.15 -0.17
CA ARG A 123 19.53 19.37 0.79
C ARG A 123 19.07 19.02 2.19
N VAL A 124 19.82 18.18 2.89
CA VAL A 124 19.62 17.85 4.30
C VAL A 124 20.51 18.77 5.13
N THR A 125 19.93 19.43 6.13
CA THR A 125 20.65 20.27 7.10
C THR A 125 20.95 19.58 8.40
N GLU A 126 20.11 18.63 8.78
CA GLU A 126 20.20 17.87 10.03
C GLU A 126 19.58 16.48 9.77
N GLY A 127 20.27 15.43 10.18
CA GLY A 127 19.81 14.04 10.08
C GLY A 127 19.74 13.36 11.44
N TRP A 128 20.58 12.37 11.66
CA TRP A 128 20.73 11.73 12.96
C TRP A 128 21.64 12.58 13.86
N ASP A 129 21.09 13.08 14.97
CA ASP A 129 21.80 13.96 15.91
C ASP A 129 22.39 13.15 17.08
N GLU A 130 23.67 13.37 17.34
CA GLU A 130 24.40 12.79 18.46
C GLU A 130 24.57 13.76 19.63
N ASP A 131 24.64 15.06 19.32
CA ASP A 131 25.10 16.13 20.20
C ASP A 131 24.02 16.62 21.15
N GLY A 132 22.74 16.36 20.84
CA GLY A 132 21.64 16.69 21.74
C GLY A 132 21.06 18.07 21.49
N HIS A 133 21.05 18.54 20.25
CA HIS A 133 20.56 19.86 19.86
C HIS A 133 19.03 19.96 19.81
N HIS A 134 18.32 18.83 19.82
CA HIS A 134 16.86 18.79 19.77
C HIS A 134 16.21 18.59 21.16
N PHE A 135 14.89 18.82 21.23
CA PHE A 135 14.10 18.55 22.42
C PHE A 135 14.16 17.07 22.86
N GLU A 136 13.85 16.81 24.14
CA GLU A 136 13.80 15.45 24.68
C GLU A 136 12.88 14.57 23.83
N GLU A 137 13.33 13.35 23.52
CA GLU A 137 12.61 12.41 22.66
C GLU A 137 12.41 12.87 21.19
N SER A 138 13.31 13.69 20.64
CA SER A 138 13.33 14.01 19.20
C SER A 138 13.57 12.76 18.35
N LEU A 139 12.88 12.66 17.21
CA LEU A 139 13.09 11.57 16.24
C LEU A 139 14.41 11.69 15.46
N HIS A 140 15.10 12.84 15.54
CA HIS A 140 16.47 12.98 15.07
C HIS A 140 17.42 12.03 15.81
N TYR A 141 17.19 11.79 17.11
CA TYR A 141 18.00 10.86 17.91
C TYR A 141 17.89 9.39 17.50
N GLU A 142 16.96 9.05 16.60
CA GLU A 142 16.73 7.70 16.10
C GLU A 142 17.01 7.55 14.60
N GLY A 143 17.53 8.59 13.94
CA GLY A 143 17.71 8.59 12.48
C GLY A 143 16.38 8.43 11.73
N ARG A 144 15.30 8.93 12.34
CA ARG A 144 13.93 8.87 11.81
C ARG A 144 13.38 10.24 11.41
N ALA A 145 14.17 11.29 11.58
CA ALA A 145 13.82 12.63 11.15
C ALA A 145 14.97 13.26 10.36
N VAL A 146 14.60 14.22 9.52
CA VAL A 146 15.51 15.03 8.72
C VAL A 146 14.97 16.45 8.62
N ASP A 147 15.87 17.42 8.71
CA ASP A 147 15.58 18.81 8.37
C ASP A 147 16.09 19.08 6.96
N ILE A 148 15.22 19.58 6.09
CA ILE A 148 15.49 19.71 4.67
C ILE A 148 15.29 21.11 4.12
N THR A 149 16.07 21.43 3.09
CA THR A 149 16.01 22.64 2.27
C THR A 149 16.17 22.28 0.80
N THR A 150 15.99 23.26 -0.08
CA THR A 150 16.51 23.18 -1.44
C THR A 150 18.01 23.53 -1.46
N SER A 151 18.76 23.02 -2.44
CA SER A 151 20.20 23.27 -2.57
C SER A 151 20.56 24.75 -2.82
N ASP A 152 19.66 25.49 -3.46
CA ASP A 152 19.78 26.94 -3.69
C ASP A 152 19.36 27.80 -2.48
N ARG A 153 18.86 27.17 -1.41
CA ARG A 153 18.41 27.80 -0.16
C ARG A 153 17.35 28.88 -0.36
N ASP A 154 16.56 28.77 -1.44
CA ASP A 154 15.44 29.66 -1.71
C ASP A 154 14.23 29.32 -0.82
N LYS A 155 14.03 30.13 0.22
CA LYS A 155 12.96 29.98 1.21
C LYS A 155 11.56 30.06 0.60
N SER A 156 11.39 30.68 -0.57
CA SER A 156 10.09 30.72 -1.24
C SER A 156 9.63 29.33 -1.72
N LYS A 157 10.57 28.40 -1.93
CA LYS A 157 10.30 27.02 -2.37
C LYS A 157 9.84 26.10 -1.25
N TYR A 158 10.08 26.45 0.02
CA TYR A 158 9.94 25.53 1.16
C TYR A 158 8.49 25.08 1.43
N GLY A 159 7.51 25.94 1.15
CA GLY A 159 6.10 25.52 1.20
C GLY A 159 5.77 24.43 0.18
N THR A 160 6.33 24.52 -1.03
CA THR A 160 6.16 23.48 -2.05
C THR A 160 7.01 22.24 -1.74
N LEU A 161 8.23 22.42 -1.22
CA LEU A 161 9.12 21.34 -0.79
C LEU A 161 8.44 20.45 0.27
N SER A 162 7.81 21.06 1.27
CA SER A 162 7.07 20.32 2.29
C SER A 162 5.88 19.56 1.70
N ARG A 163 5.18 20.10 0.69
CA ARG A 163 4.15 19.34 -0.02
C ARG A 163 4.76 18.15 -0.78
N LEU A 164 5.89 18.33 -1.45
CA LEU A 164 6.58 17.23 -2.11
C LEU A 164 7.00 16.15 -1.11
N ALA A 165 7.43 16.51 0.10
CA ALA A 165 7.74 15.54 1.16
C ALA A 165 6.52 14.72 1.59
N VAL A 166 5.35 15.36 1.72
CA VAL A 166 4.09 14.64 1.99
C VAL A 166 3.79 13.64 0.87
N GLU A 167 3.95 14.04 -0.39
CA GLU A 167 3.69 13.17 -1.53
C GLU A 167 4.76 12.07 -1.71
N ALA A 168 6.00 12.32 -1.27
CA ALA A 168 7.06 11.33 -1.21
C ALA A 168 6.81 10.25 -0.13
N GLY A 169 5.82 10.46 0.74
CA GLY A 169 5.36 9.47 1.72
C GLY A 169 6.09 9.52 3.06
N PHE A 170 6.62 10.68 3.46
CA PHE A 170 6.98 10.93 4.86
C PHE A 170 5.74 10.81 5.75
N ASP A 171 5.89 10.21 6.93
CA ASP A 171 4.76 9.93 7.83
C ASP A 171 4.30 11.19 8.58
N TRP A 172 5.19 12.16 8.76
CA TRP A 172 4.88 13.49 9.27
C TRP A 172 5.79 14.54 8.64
N VAL A 173 5.21 15.66 8.21
CA VAL A 173 5.94 16.78 7.61
C VAL A 173 5.48 18.06 8.26
N TYR A 174 6.42 18.88 8.72
CA TYR A 174 6.17 20.12 9.43
C TYR A 174 7.03 21.25 8.86
N TYR A 175 6.38 22.34 8.47
CA TYR A 175 7.07 23.57 8.14
C TYR A 175 7.50 24.28 9.44
N GLU A 176 8.51 23.71 10.08
CA GLU A 176 8.95 24.07 11.43
C GLU A 176 9.47 25.50 11.52
N SER A 177 10.40 25.86 10.65
CA SER A 177 11.12 27.13 10.73
C SER A 177 11.18 27.78 9.35
N LYS A 178 11.49 29.08 9.26
CA LYS A 178 11.77 29.71 7.96
C LYS A 178 13.10 29.23 7.33
N ALA A 179 13.87 28.40 8.02
CA ALA A 179 15.17 27.92 7.61
C ALA A 179 15.12 26.50 7.01
N HIS A 180 14.15 25.67 7.40
CA HIS A 180 14.05 24.28 7.00
C HIS A 180 12.63 23.71 7.17
N ILE A 181 12.39 22.57 6.52
CA ILE A 181 11.21 21.72 6.72
C ILE A 181 11.65 20.50 7.51
N HIS A 182 10.93 20.18 8.59
CA HIS A 182 11.13 18.98 9.36
C HIS A 182 10.29 17.83 8.77
N CYS A 183 10.89 16.68 8.51
CA CYS A 183 10.20 15.49 8.00
C CYS A 183 10.61 14.27 8.83
N SER A 184 9.64 13.43 9.20
CA SER A 184 9.93 12.23 9.98
C SER A 184 9.14 11.00 9.52
N VAL A 185 9.60 9.84 9.96
CA VAL A 185 9.08 8.53 9.59
C VAL A 185 8.77 7.65 10.80
N LYS A 186 7.90 6.67 10.58
CA LYS A 186 7.66 5.55 11.48
C LYS A 186 8.92 4.73 11.70
N ALA A 187 9.09 4.19 12.90
CA ALA A 187 10.15 3.21 13.17
C ALA A 187 9.95 1.98 12.29
N GLU A 188 11.05 1.29 11.94
CA GLU A 188 10.99 0.03 11.20
C GLU A 188 10.14 -1.02 11.94
N ASN A 189 10.26 -1.04 13.26
CA ASN A 189 9.51 -1.93 14.13
C ASN A 189 8.11 -1.40 14.48
N SER A 190 7.77 -0.19 14.02
CA SER A 190 6.43 0.32 14.20
C SER A 190 5.47 -0.65 13.52
N VAL A 191 4.58 -1.19 14.34
CA VAL A 191 3.49 -2.07 13.96
C VAL A 191 2.75 -1.61 12.70
N ALA A 192 2.66 -0.30 12.48
CA ALA A 192 2.06 0.30 11.30
C ALA A 192 2.88 0.07 10.01
N ALA A 193 4.21 0.03 10.07
CA ALA A 193 5.11 -0.14 8.91
C ALA A 193 5.19 -1.58 8.40
N LYS A 194 4.97 -2.58 9.27
CA LYS A 194 5.00 -4.02 8.93
C LYS A 194 3.63 -4.60 8.56
N SER A 195 2.64 -3.77 8.26
CA SER A 195 1.26 -4.23 8.07
C SER A 195 0.99 -4.66 6.62
N GLY A 196 1.52 -5.81 6.24
CA GLY A 196 0.90 -6.61 5.18
C GLY A 196 -0.55 -6.91 5.52
N GLY A 197 -1.38 -7.22 4.52
CA GLY A 197 -2.82 -7.41 4.74
C GLY A 197 -3.14 -8.65 5.57
N CYS A 198 -3.61 -8.45 6.80
CA CYS A 198 -3.99 -9.51 7.73
C CYS A 198 -5.33 -9.23 8.41
N PHE A 199 -5.95 -10.30 8.92
CA PHE A 199 -7.08 -10.28 9.85
C PHE A 199 -6.61 -10.63 11.27
N PRO A 200 -7.31 -10.21 12.33
CA PRO A 200 -7.01 -10.66 13.68
C PRO A 200 -7.35 -12.14 13.82
N GLY A 201 -6.66 -12.84 14.72
CA GLY A 201 -6.86 -14.28 14.90
C GLY A 201 -8.25 -14.67 15.39
N SER A 202 -8.98 -13.75 16.02
CA SER A 202 -10.34 -13.95 16.54
C SER A 202 -11.45 -13.71 15.51
N ALA A 203 -11.14 -13.16 14.33
CA ALA A 203 -12.14 -12.97 13.28
C ALA A 203 -12.72 -14.31 12.83
N LEU A 204 -13.99 -14.33 12.42
CA LEU A 204 -14.73 -15.57 12.14
C LEU A 204 -14.92 -15.78 10.64
N VAL A 205 -14.82 -17.04 10.22
CA VAL A 205 -15.14 -17.48 8.87
C VAL A 205 -16.16 -18.61 8.90
N SER A 206 -17.06 -18.61 7.93
CA SER A 206 -18.07 -19.66 7.77
C SER A 206 -17.51 -20.83 6.97
N LEU A 207 -17.76 -22.05 7.44
CA LEU A 207 -17.31 -23.30 6.83
C LEU A 207 -18.44 -23.97 6.04
N GLN A 208 -18.07 -24.88 5.12
CA GLN A 208 -19.03 -25.64 4.30
C GLN A 208 -20.00 -26.50 5.14
N ASP A 209 -19.60 -26.95 6.32
CA ASP A 209 -20.43 -27.74 7.23
C ASP A 209 -21.47 -26.89 8.01
N GLY A 210 -21.54 -25.58 7.74
CA GLY A 210 -22.39 -24.62 8.43
C GLY A 210 -21.80 -24.12 9.76
N GLY A 211 -20.63 -24.62 10.16
CA GLY A 211 -19.90 -24.14 11.33
C GLY A 211 -19.21 -22.81 11.08
N GLN A 212 -18.75 -22.19 12.17
CA GLN A 212 -17.83 -21.06 12.11
C GLN A 212 -16.53 -21.43 12.80
N LYS A 213 -15.43 -20.85 12.32
CA LYS A 213 -14.09 -21.06 12.85
C LYS A 213 -13.36 -19.73 12.91
N ALA A 214 -12.53 -19.55 13.94
CA ALA A 214 -11.67 -18.37 14.01
C ALA A 214 -10.56 -18.47 12.95
N VAL A 215 -10.16 -17.35 12.35
CA VAL A 215 -9.14 -17.33 11.30
C VAL A 215 -7.85 -18.01 11.77
N LYS A 216 -7.45 -17.85 13.04
CA LYS A 216 -6.25 -18.50 13.61
C LYS A 216 -6.29 -20.03 13.61
N ASP A 217 -7.49 -20.62 13.57
CA ASP A 217 -7.75 -22.06 13.73
C ASP A 217 -7.96 -22.76 12.37
N LEU A 218 -7.85 -22.03 11.25
CA LEU A 218 -7.94 -22.60 9.90
C LEU A 218 -6.80 -23.57 9.62
N ASN A 219 -7.15 -24.70 9.04
CA ASN A 219 -6.22 -25.75 8.63
C ASN A 219 -6.42 -26.10 7.15
N PRO A 220 -5.35 -26.48 6.44
CA PRO A 220 -5.48 -26.98 5.06
C PRO A 220 -6.54 -28.08 4.96
N GLY A 221 -7.48 -27.92 4.02
CA GLY A 221 -8.63 -28.81 3.85
C GLY A 221 -9.94 -28.25 4.41
N ASP A 222 -9.90 -27.20 5.24
CA ASP A 222 -11.08 -26.40 5.55
C ASP A 222 -11.59 -25.69 4.28
N LYS A 223 -12.89 -25.75 4.03
CA LYS A 223 -13.56 -25.02 2.94
C LYS A 223 -14.34 -23.85 3.51
N VAL A 224 -13.87 -22.64 3.22
CA VAL A 224 -14.40 -21.38 3.77
C VAL A 224 -15.27 -20.66 2.75
N LEU A 225 -16.22 -19.86 3.23
CA LEU A 225 -17.07 -19.05 2.36
C LEU A 225 -16.25 -17.96 1.65
N ALA A 226 -16.44 -17.84 0.34
CA ALA A 226 -15.74 -16.93 -0.56
C ALA A 226 -16.70 -16.51 -1.69
N ALA A 227 -16.23 -15.66 -2.61
CA ALA A 227 -16.95 -15.32 -3.84
C ALA A 227 -16.13 -15.67 -5.08
N ASP A 228 -16.80 -16.16 -6.12
CA ASP A 228 -16.20 -16.35 -7.44
C ASP A 228 -16.08 -15.00 -8.20
N SER A 229 -15.52 -15.05 -9.41
CA SER A 229 -15.38 -13.85 -10.26
C SER A 229 -16.70 -13.26 -10.75
N ALA A 230 -17.80 -14.01 -10.66
CA ALA A 230 -19.14 -13.54 -11.00
C ALA A 230 -19.89 -12.96 -9.80
N GLY A 231 -19.30 -13.03 -8.59
CA GLY A 231 -19.93 -12.58 -7.35
C GLY A 231 -20.85 -13.62 -6.72
N ASN A 232 -20.82 -14.88 -7.15
CA ASN A 232 -21.58 -15.95 -6.48
C ASN A 232 -20.80 -16.44 -5.27
N LEU A 233 -21.52 -16.70 -4.18
CA LEU A 233 -20.93 -17.30 -2.99
C LEU A 233 -20.57 -18.77 -3.24
N VAL A 234 -19.34 -19.12 -2.93
CA VAL A 234 -18.76 -20.46 -3.11
C VAL A 234 -17.96 -20.86 -1.88
N PHE A 235 -17.87 -22.17 -1.62
CA PHE A 235 -16.94 -22.68 -0.61
C PHE A 235 -15.59 -22.98 -1.23
N SER A 236 -14.58 -22.22 -0.82
CA SER A 236 -13.22 -22.21 -1.36
C SER A 236 -12.26 -22.90 -0.38
N ASP A 237 -11.37 -23.74 -0.91
CA ASP A 237 -10.35 -24.40 -0.09
C ASP A 237 -9.40 -23.38 0.52
N PHE A 238 -9.19 -23.46 1.83
CA PHE A 238 -8.10 -22.79 2.52
C PHE A 238 -6.79 -23.53 2.19
N ILE A 239 -5.82 -22.77 1.68
CA ILE A 239 -4.55 -23.30 1.18
C ILE A 239 -3.45 -23.15 2.22
N MET A 240 -3.19 -21.92 2.66
CA MET A 240 -2.11 -21.57 3.58
C MET A 240 -2.31 -20.18 4.17
N PHE A 241 -1.51 -19.82 5.18
CA PHE A 241 -1.30 -18.42 5.55
C PHE A 241 -0.13 -17.84 4.76
N THR A 242 -0.23 -16.59 4.32
CA THR A 242 0.90 -15.87 3.71
C THR A 242 1.76 -15.15 4.75
N ASP A 243 1.14 -14.78 5.86
CA ASP A 243 1.74 -14.27 7.10
C ASP A 243 0.93 -14.85 8.26
N ARG A 244 1.63 -15.39 9.25
CA ARG A 244 1.04 -15.92 10.49
C ARG A 244 1.88 -15.41 11.65
N ASP A 245 1.31 -14.52 12.44
CA ASP A 245 1.97 -14.00 13.64
C ASP A 245 0.97 -14.07 14.79
N SER A 246 1.19 -14.95 15.76
CA SER A 246 0.29 -15.10 16.91
C SER A 246 0.60 -14.16 18.08
N THR A 247 1.77 -13.51 18.04
CA THR A 247 2.34 -12.86 19.23
C THR A 247 2.35 -11.36 19.16
N THR A 248 2.60 -10.79 17.98
CA THR A 248 2.75 -9.34 17.79
C THR A 248 1.39 -8.65 17.89
N ARG A 249 1.37 -7.49 18.53
CA ARG A 249 0.19 -6.61 18.51
C ARG A 249 0.18 -5.82 17.21
N ARG A 250 -0.93 -5.88 16.48
CA ARG A 250 -1.14 -5.13 15.23
C ARG A 250 -2.27 -4.11 15.37
N VAL A 251 -2.12 -2.97 14.68
CA VAL A 251 -3.21 -2.00 14.53
C VAL A 251 -4.08 -2.44 13.37
N PHE A 252 -5.36 -2.61 13.64
CA PHE A 252 -6.38 -2.97 12.68
C PHE A 252 -7.35 -1.80 12.47
N TYR A 253 -7.83 -1.65 11.25
CA TYR A 253 -8.96 -0.83 10.89
C TYR A 253 -10.23 -1.66 11.10
N VAL A 254 -11.18 -1.10 11.83
CA VAL A 254 -12.51 -1.65 12.00
C VAL A 254 -13.46 -0.84 11.14
N ILE A 255 -14.05 -1.51 10.16
CA ILE A 255 -15.04 -0.95 9.24
C ILE A 255 -16.39 -1.50 9.67
N GLU A 256 -17.27 -0.61 10.12
CA GLU A 256 -18.62 -0.95 10.59
C GLU A 256 -19.66 -0.46 9.59
N THR A 257 -20.54 -1.38 9.21
CA THR A 257 -21.64 -1.15 8.27
C THR A 257 -22.90 -0.66 8.98
N GLN A 258 -23.84 -0.12 8.20
CA GLN A 258 -25.12 0.35 8.70
C GLN A 258 -26.07 -0.80 9.05
N GLU A 259 -27.13 -1.07 8.28
CA GLU A 259 -28.06 -2.19 8.53
C GLU A 259 -27.94 -3.23 7.41
N PRO A 260 -27.58 -4.49 7.71
CA PRO A 260 -27.22 -5.02 9.02
C PRO A 260 -25.90 -4.43 9.56
N VAL A 261 -25.82 -4.33 10.89
CA VAL A 261 -24.63 -3.84 11.60
C VAL A 261 -23.62 -4.97 11.67
N GLU A 262 -22.69 -4.99 10.74
CA GLU A 262 -21.59 -5.93 10.67
C GLU A 262 -20.26 -5.18 10.79
N LYS A 263 -19.23 -5.87 11.25
CA LYS A 263 -17.91 -5.26 11.50
C LYS A 263 -16.83 -6.17 10.98
N ILE A 264 -15.96 -5.64 10.12
CA ILE A 264 -14.76 -6.34 9.69
C ILE A 264 -13.54 -5.63 10.22
N THR A 265 -12.59 -6.41 10.74
CA THR A 265 -11.34 -5.92 11.32
C THR A 265 -10.17 -6.39 10.47
N LEU A 266 -9.41 -5.47 9.87
CA LEU A 266 -8.31 -5.78 8.94
C LEU A 266 -7.20 -4.74 9.01
N THR A 267 -5.96 -5.10 8.71
CA THR A 267 -4.84 -4.14 8.66
C THR A 267 -4.98 -3.14 7.52
N ALA A 268 -4.33 -1.97 7.63
CA ALA A 268 -4.39 -0.86 6.68
C ALA A 268 -4.24 -1.25 5.19
N ALA A 269 -3.29 -2.14 4.86
CA ALA A 269 -2.97 -2.53 3.49
C ALA A 269 -3.76 -3.75 2.96
N HIS A 270 -4.71 -4.28 3.74
CA HIS A 270 -5.54 -5.40 3.30
C HIS A 270 -6.63 -4.89 2.35
N LEU A 271 -6.87 -5.62 1.26
CA LEU A 271 -7.86 -5.22 0.27
C LEU A 271 -9.28 -5.64 0.66
N LEU A 272 -10.18 -4.67 0.68
CA LEU A 272 -11.61 -4.84 0.87
C LEU A 272 -12.33 -4.51 -0.44
N PHE A 273 -13.40 -5.24 -0.72
CA PHE A 273 -14.25 -4.94 -1.85
C PHE A 273 -15.21 -3.81 -1.53
N VAL A 274 -15.18 -2.76 -2.35
CA VAL A 274 -16.01 -1.56 -2.18
C VAL A 274 -16.77 -1.21 -3.46
N LEU A 275 -17.93 -0.58 -3.27
CA LEU A 275 -18.69 0.10 -4.30
C LEU A 275 -18.82 1.57 -3.91
N ASP A 276 -18.74 2.45 -4.91
CA ASP A 276 -19.10 3.84 -4.71
C ASP A 276 -20.62 3.97 -4.51
N ASN A 277 -21.05 4.98 -3.75
CA ASN A 277 -22.45 5.12 -3.34
C ASN A 277 -23.43 5.18 -4.52
N SER A 278 -22.97 5.66 -5.69
CA SER A 278 -23.78 5.79 -6.90
C SER A 278 -24.04 4.49 -7.66
N THR A 279 -23.39 3.39 -7.29
CA THR A 279 -23.46 2.12 -8.02
C THR A 279 -24.03 1.02 -7.13
N GLU A 280 -25.09 0.36 -7.61
CA GLU A 280 -25.65 -0.88 -7.04
C GLU A 280 -25.17 -2.12 -7.81
N ASP A 281 -24.50 -1.93 -8.95
CA ASP A 281 -24.04 -3.02 -9.80
C ASP A 281 -22.83 -3.73 -9.16
N LEU A 282 -23.05 -4.94 -8.67
CA LEU A 282 -22.02 -5.81 -8.09
C LEU A 282 -20.83 -6.03 -9.04
N HIS A 283 -21.03 -5.94 -10.36
CA HIS A 283 -19.94 -6.06 -11.34
C HIS A 283 -19.01 -4.84 -11.38
N THR A 284 -19.40 -3.73 -10.75
CA THR A 284 -18.57 -2.51 -10.66
C THR A 284 -17.74 -2.43 -9.37
N MET A 285 -17.76 -3.51 -8.57
CA MET A 285 -17.02 -3.62 -7.33
C MET A 285 -15.51 -3.54 -7.59
N THR A 286 -14.82 -2.70 -6.82
CA THR A 286 -13.37 -2.53 -6.89
C THR A 286 -12.72 -2.98 -5.58
N ALA A 287 -11.50 -3.50 -5.67
CA ALA A 287 -10.69 -3.77 -4.50
C ALA A 287 -10.00 -2.47 -4.07
N ALA A 288 -10.13 -2.10 -2.79
CA ALA A 288 -9.52 -0.92 -2.21
C ALA A 288 -8.83 -1.26 -0.88
N TYR A 289 -7.76 -0.57 -0.54
CA TYR A 289 -7.10 -0.76 0.76
C TYR A 289 -8.03 -0.36 1.91
N ALA A 290 -7.96 -1.07 3.04
CA ALA A 290 -8.69 -0.71 4.27
C ALA A 290 -8.50 0.76 4.65
N SER A 291 -7.26 1.26 4.51
CA SER A 291 -6.86 2.64 4.80
C SER A 291 -7.50 3.68 3.87
N SER A 292 -7.96 3.25 2.69
CA SER A 292 -8.55 4.11 1.66
C SER A 292 -10.08 4.15 1.70
N VAL A 293 -10.71 3.21 2.41
CA VAL A 293 -12.18 3.14 2.58
C VAL A 293 -12.68 4.38 3.33
N ARG A 294 -13.82 4.92 2.91
CA ARG A 294 -14.47 6.09 3.51
C ARG A 294 -15.90 5.77 3.92
N ALA A 295 -16.35 6.40 5.00
CA ALA A 295 -17.77 6.38 5.37
C ALA A 295 -18.63 6.89 4.20
N GLY A 296 -19.73 6.21 3.93
CA GLY A 296 -20.61 6.46 2.78
C GLY A 296 -20.33 5.59 1.53
N GLN A 297 -19.16 4.93 1.44
CA GLN A 297 -18.97 3.85 0.47
C GLN A 297 -19.74 2.60 0.90
N LYS A 298 -19.92 1.63 0.00
CA LYS A 298 -20.59 0.36 0.30
C LYS A 298 -19.60 -0.80 0.29
N VAL A 299 -19.78 -1.76 1.20
CA VAL A 299 -19.03 -3.02 1.27
C VAL A 299 -19.99 -4.19 1.08
N MET A 300 -19.48 -5.36 0.69
CA MET A 300 -20.33 -6.53 0.43
C MET A 300 -20.48 -7.38 1.68
N VAL A 301 -21.71 -7.49 2.17
CA VAL A 301 -22.10 -8.25 3.34
C VAL A 301 -22.92 -9.46 2.91
N VAL A 302 -22.65 -10.62 3.49
CA VAL A 302 -23.47 -11.83 3.32
C VAL A 302 -24.67 -11.74 4.25
N ASP A 303 -25.86 -11.62 3.69
CA ASP A 303 -27.11 -11.60 4.46
C ASP A 303 -27.49 -12.97 5.02
N ASP A 304 -28.57 -13.04 5.81
CA ASP A 304 -29.03 -14.30 6.42
C ASP A 304 -29.58 -15.29 5.39
N SER A 305 -29.89 -14.83 4.17
CA SER A 305 -30.33 -15.67 3.06
C SER A 305 -29.16 -16.29 2.28
N GLY A 306 -27.93 -15.96 2.64
CA GLY A 306 -26.73 -16.41 1.94
C GLY A 306 -26.57 -15.72 0.58
N GLN A 307 -26.94 -14.45 0.48
CA GLN A 307 -26.73 -13.59 -0.68
C GLN A 307 -25.79 -12.44 -0.34
N LEU A 308 -24.99 -11.99 -1.32
CA LEU A 308 -24.17 -10.80 -1.16
C LEU A 308 -25.02 -9.54 -1.38
N LYS A 309 -25.00 -8.66 -0.39
CA LYS A 309 -25.69 -7.37 -0.41
C LYS A 309 -24.69 -6.25 -0.16
N SER A 310 -24.80 -5.17 -0.93
CA SER A 310 -24.02 -3.96 -0.66
C SER A 310 -24.60 -3.18 0.52
N VAL A 311 -23.77 -2.87 1.52
CA VAL A 311 -24.18 -2.13 2.73
C VAL A 311 -23.26 -0.94 2.95
N ILE A 312 -23.83 0.20 3.31
CA ILE A 312 -23.10 1.46 3.53
C ILE A 312 -22.19 1.33 4.76
N VAL A 313 -20.95 1.79 4.62
CA VAL A 313 -20.00 1.98 5.71
C VAL A 313 -20.41 3.19 6.55
N GLN A 314 -20.76 2.95 7.82
CA GLN A 314 -21.20 3.97 8.75
C GLN A 314 -20.03 4.62 9.47
N ARG A 315 -19.10 3.82 10.00
CA ARG A 315 -17.95 4.32 10.76
C ARG A 315 -16.70 3.50 10.52
N ILE A 316 -15.56 4.17 10.62
CA ILE A 316 -14.23 3.57 10.48
C ILE A 316 -13.38 4.08 11.64
N TYR A 317 -12.71 3.17 12.32
CA TYR A 317 -11.84 3.49 13.45
C TYR A 317 -10.73 2.43 13.57
N THR A 318 -9.80 2.60 14.50
CA THR A 318 -8.66 1.68 14.66
C THR A 318 -8.66 1.03 16.04
N GLU A 319 -8.33 -0.25 16.09
CA GLU A 319 -8.15 -1.04 17.31
C GLU A 319 -6.78 -1.75 17.29
N GLU A 320 -6.20 -2.01 18.46
CA GLU A 320 -4.98 -2.80 18.59
C GLU A 320 -5.36 -4.21 19.05
N GLN A 321 -5.01 -5.23 18.27
CA GLN A 321 -5.29 -6.63 18.61
C GLN A 321 -4.02 -7.47 18.50
N ARG A 322 -3.95 -8.53 19.32
CA ARG A 322 -2.81 -9.45 19.32
C ARG A 322 -3.02 -10.55 18.29
N GLY A 323 -2.00 -10.74 17.46
CA GLY A 323 -1.96 -11.74 16.43
C GLY A 323 -2.64 -11.30 15.13
N SER A 324 -2.07 -11.73 14.01
CA SER A 324 -2.45 -11.36 12.66
C SER A 324 -2.21 -12.51 11.71
N PHE A 325 -3.20 -12.78 10.86
CA PHE A 325 -3.23 -13.94 10.00
C PHE A 325 -3.69 -13.51 8.61
N ALA A 326 -2.97 -13.93 7.57
CA ALA A 326 -3.28 -13.62 6.18
C ALA A 326 -3.64 -14.90 5.41
N PRO A 327 -4.89 -15.39 5.52
CA PRO A 327 -5.32 -16.63 4.89
C PRO A 327 -5.41 -16.48 3.37
N VAL A 328 -5.02 -17.51 2.62
CA VAL A 328 -5.21 -17.59 1.17
C VAL A 328 -6.11 -18.76 0.84
N THR A 329 -7.15 -18.47 0.05
CA THR A 329 -8.07 -19.47 -0.49
C THR A 329 -7.83 -19.72 -1.97
N ALA A 330 -8.38 -20.82 -2.50
CA ALA A 330 -8.33 -21.16 -3.92
C ALA A 330 -8.85 -20.05 -4.85
N HIS A 331 -9.95 -19.40 -4.47
CA HIS A 331 -10.55 -18.30 -5.23
C HIS A 331 -9.91 -16.93 -4.97
N GLY A 332 -9.01 -16.82 -3.99
CA GLY A 332 -8.34 -15.56 -3.64
C GLY A 332 -9.26 -14.52 -2.98
N THR A 333 -10.45 -14.93 -2.57
CA THR A 333 -11.41 -14.13 -1.79
C THR A 333 -11.81 -14.91 -0.54
N ILE A 334 -12.31 -14.21 0.48
CA ILE A 334 -12.75 -14.80 1.74
C ILE A 334 -13.83 -13.93 2.37
N VAL A 335 -14.83 -14.55 2.98
CA VAL A 335 -15.82 -13.86 3.81
C VAL A 335 -15.39 -13.95 5.27
N VAL A 336 -15.07 -12.81 5.88
CA VAL A 336 -14.64 -12.68 7.27
C VAL A 336 -15.61 -11.78 8.00
N ASP A 337 -16.12 -12.22 9.14
CA ASP A 337 -17.15 -11.52 9.91
C ASP A 337 -18.33 -11.07 9.00
N ARG A 338 -18.74 -11.99 8.10
CA ARG A 338 -19.79 -11.83 7.08
C ARG A 338 -19.52 -10.80 5.98
N ILE A 339 -18.36 -10.17 5.97
CA ILE A 339 -17.99 -9.19 4.95
C ILE A 339 -17.00 -9.82 3.96
N LEU A 340 -17.22 -9.62 2.66
CA LEU A 340 -16.35 -10.13 1.61
C LEU A 340 -15.07 -9.29 1.54
N ALA A 341 -13.93 -9.97 1.59
CA ALA A 341 -12.60 -9.39 1.46
C ALA A 341 -11.75 -10.18 0.46
N SER A 342 -10.70 -9.55 -0.06
CA SER A 342 -9.68 -10.23 -0.83
C SER A 342 -8.78 -11.04 0.10
N CYS A 343 -8.13 -12.09 -0.39
CA CYS A 343 -7.03 -12.74 0.35
C CYS A 343 -5.69 -12.01 0.17
N TYR A 344 -5.65 -10.97 -0.66
CA TYR A 344 -4.43 -10.31 -1.07
C TYR A 344 -4.30 -8.91 -0.50
N ALA A 345 -3.06 -8.45 -0.51
CA ALA A 345 -2.65 -7.18 0.05
C ALA A 345 -1.49 -6.62 -0.76
N VAL A 346 -1.03 -5.43 -0.36
CA VAL A 346 0.18 -4.77 -0.90
C VAL A 346 0.04 -4.25 -2.33
N ILE A 347 -0.64 -4.97 -3.23
CA ILE A 347 -0.94 -4.58 -4.61
C ILE A 347 -2.46 -4.45 -4.75
N GLU A 348 -2.95 -3.31 -5.26
CA GLU A 348 -4.38 -3.01 -5.40
C GLU A 348 -5.07 -3.90 -6.46
N ASP A 349 -4.31 -4.37 -7.45
CA ASP A 349 -4.80 -5.28 -8.49
C ASP A 349 -4.90 -6.73 -7.96
N GLN A 350 -6.11 -7.11 -7.60
CA GLN A 350 -6.43 -8.48 -7.19
C GLN A 350 -6.12 -9.51 -8.27
N GLY A 351 -6.28 -9.20 -9.56
CA GLY A 351 -6.01 -10.13 -10.65
C GLY A 351 -4.52 -10.47 -10.72
N LEU A 352 -3.66 -9.46 -10.63
CA LEU A 352 -2.20 -9.64 -10.59
C LEU A 352 -1.77 -10.39 -9.33
N ALA A 353 -2.30 -10.02 -8.17
CA ALA A 353 -2.00 -10.73 -6.93
C ALA A 353 -2.47 -12.20 -7.01
N HIS A 354 -3.66 -12.44 -7.53
CA HIS A 354 -4.20 -13.79 -7.72
C HIS A 354 -3.34 -14.60 -8.69
N LEU A 355 -2.84 -14.01 -9.78
CA LEU A 355 -1.93 -14.66 -10.71
C LEU A 355 -0.57 -14.99 -10.05
N ALA A 356 -0.02 -14.07 -9.24
CA ALA A 356 1.23 -14.30 -8.52
C ALA A 356 1.16 -15.50 -7.56
N PHE A 357 -0.02 -15.82 -7.06
CA PHE A 357 -0.27 -17.01 -6.23
C PHE A 357 -0.61 -18.29 -7.01
N ALA A 358 -0.67 -18.25 -8.35
CA ALA A 358 -0.99 -19.42 -9.16
C ALA A 358 -0.05 -20.62 -8.94
N PRO A 359 1.29 -20.46 -8.79
CA PRO A 359 2.18 -21.57 -8.46
C PRO A 359 1.88 -22.24 -7.12
N ALA A 360 1.55 -21.45 -6.09
CA ALA A 360 1.17 -21.97 -4.77
C ALA A 360 -0.15 -22.74 -4.83
N ARG A 361 -1.15 -22.22 -5.57
CA ARG A 361 -2.41 -22.93 -5.80
C ARG A 361 -2.22 -24.23 -6.57
N LEU A 362 -1.41 -24.22 -7.65
CA LEU A 362 -1.10 -25.41 -8.43
C LEU A 362 -0.43 -26.49 -7.56
N TYR A 363 0.54 -26.09 -6.74
CA TYR A 363 1.19 -26.99 -5.79
C TYR A 363 0.18 -27.65 -4.85
N TYR A 364 -0.74 -26.86 -4.27
CA TYR A 364 -1.79 -27.37 -3.39
C TYR A 364 -2.71 -28.39 -4.10
N TYR A 365 -3.15 -28.09 -5.33
CA TYR A 365 -3.98 -29.01 -6.11
C TYR A 365 -3.24 -30.31 -6.44
N VAL A 366 -1.98 -30.23 -6.85
CA VAL A 366 -1.15 -31.41 -7.14
C VAL A 366 -0.92 -32.24 -5.88
N SER A 367 -0.58 -31.61 -4.76
CA SER A 367 -0.38 -32.33 -3.49
C SER A 367 -1.66 -32.99 -2.99
N SER A 368 -2.81 -32.33 -3.14
CA SER A 368 -4.12 -32.87 -2.73
C SER A 368 -4.55 -34.04 -3.62
N PHE A 369 -4.17 -34.03 -4.90
CA PHE A 369 -4.42 -35.12 -5.83
C PHE A 369 -3.50 -36.33 -5.59
N LEU A 370 -2.20 -36.10 -5.35
CA LEU A 370 -1.21 -37.15 -5.13
C LEU A 370 -1.33 -37.80 -3.74
N PHE A 371 -1.72 -37.02 -2.73
CA PHE A 371 -1.89 -37.47 -1.36
C PHE A 371 -3.30 -37.11 -0.85
N PRO A 372 -4.36 -37.75 -1.36
CA PRO A 372 -5.70 -37.52 -0.85
C PRO A 372 -5.73 -37.93 0.63
N GLN A 373 -5.87 -36.96 1.52
CA GLN A 373 -5.95 -37.23 2.95
C GLN A 373 -7.24 -37.98 3.25
N ASN A 374 -7.13 -39.31 3.38
CA ASN A 374 -8.18 -40.11 4.00
C ASN A 374 -8.38 -39.60 5.43
N SER A 375 -9.59 -39.15 5.69
CA SER A 375 -10.12 -38.59 6.94
C SER A 375 -9.79 -39.45 8.16
N SER A 376 -8.63 -39.26 8.81
CA SER A 376 -8.36 -39.79 10.17
C SER A 376 -7.01 -39.41 10.82
N SER A 377 -6.08 -38.70 10.17
CA SER A 377 -4.84 -38.23 10.83
C SER A 377 -4.65 -36.71 10.71
N ARG A 378 -5.38 -35.96 11.55
CA ARG A 378 -5.24 -34.51 11.76
C ARG A 378 -3.95 -34.10 12.51
N SER A 379 -2.91 -34.93 12.55
CA SER A 379 -1.83 -34.81 13.55
C SER A 379 -0.51 -34.22 13.05
N ASN A 380 -0.33 -33.85 11.77
CA ASN A 380 0.95 -33.28 11.29
C ASN A 380 0.85 -32.04 10.36
N ALA A 381 -0.32 -31.42 10.18
CA ALA A 381 -0.48 -30.20 9.37
C ALA A 381 -0.24 -28.89 10.15
N THR A 382 0.27 -28.97 11.38
CA THR A 382 0.33 -27.86 12.36
C THR A 382 1.59 -26.99 12.29
N LEU A 383 2.50 -27.17 11.34
CA LEU A 383 3.81 -26.49 11.36
C LEU A 383 4.05 -25.56 10.18
N GLN A 384 3.07 -24.70 9.86
CA GLN A 384 3.47 -23.42 9.30
C GLN A 384 4.13 -22.60 10.41
N GLN A 385 5.43 -22.36 10.27
CA GLN A 385 6.20 -21.53 11.21
C GLN A 385 5.62 -20.12 11.30
N GLU A 386 5.74 -19.51 12.47
CA GLU A 386 5.44 -18.09 12.70
C GLU A 386 6.25 -17.22 11.73
N GLY A 387 5.59 -16.21 11.17
CA GLY A 387 6.12 -15.24 10.22
C GLY A 387 5.54 -15.34 8.81
N VAL A 388 6.18 -14.61 7.90
CA VAL A 388 5.83 -14.56 6.47
C VAL A 388 6.25 -15.85 5.79
N HIS A 389 5.31 -16.49 5.08
CA HIS A 389 5.57 -17.70 4.32
C HIS A 389 6.66 -17.47 3.26
N TRP A 390 7.56 -18.43 3.06
CA TRP A 390 8.72 -18.29 2.19
C TRP A 390 8.35 -17.83 0.77
N TYR A 391 7.22 -18.33 0.25
CA TYR A 391 6.72 -17.97 -1.08
C TYR A 391 6.30 -16.50 -1.14
N SER A 392 5.60 -16.00 -0.13
CA SER A 392 5.25 -14.58 -0.01
C SER A 392 6.50 -13.72 0.08
N ARG A 393 7.52 -14.16 0.85
CA ARG A 393 8.80 -13.44 0.96
C ARG A 393 9.52 -13.34 -0.39
N LEU A 394 9.51 -14.42 -1.18
CA LEU A 394 10.04 -14.42 -2.54
C LEU A 394 9.25 -13.45 -3.45
N LEU A 395 7.91 -13.50 -3.41
CA LEU A 395 7.07 -12.59 -4.18
C LEU A 395 7.33 -11.12 -3.83
N TYR A 396 7.51 -10.81 -2.54
CA TYR A 396 7.86 -9.46 -2.09
C TYR A 396 9.22 -9.00 -2.64
N GLN A 397 10.25 -9.86 -2.59
CA GLN A 397 11.56 -9.56 -3.16
C GLN A 397 11.51 -9.33 -4.68
N MET A 398 10.73 -10.12 -5.42
CA MET A 398 10.54 -9.91 -6.85
C MET A 398 9.73 -8.65 -7.14
N GLY A 399 8.69 -8.38 -6.35
CA GLY A 399 7.83 -7.20 -6.48
C GLY A 399 8.62 -5.90 -6.35
N THR A 400 9.57 -5.82 -5.41
CA THR A 400 10.46 -4.67 -5.28
C THR A 400 11.41 -4.46 -6.46
N TRP A 401 11.67 -5.50 -7.25
CA TRP A 401 12.53 -5.40 -8.43
C TRP A 401 11.73 -5.06 -9.70
N LEU A 402 10.48 -5.55 -9.80
CA LEU A 402 9.67 -5.47 -11.02
C LEU A 402 8.64 -4.34 -11.04
N LEU A 403 8.07 -3.97 -9.89
CA LEU A 403 6.95 -3.02 -9.81
C LEU A 403 7.44 -1.63 -9.42
N ASP A 404 6.84 -0.60 -10.03
CA ASP A 404 7.05 0.78 -9.57
C ASP A 404 6.55 0.89 -8.13
N SER A 405 7.34 1.56 -7.28
CA SER A 405 7.04 1.83 -5.87
C SER A 405 5.63 2.42 -5.63
N ASN A 406 5.07 3.11 -6.62
CA ASN A 406 3.73 3.67 -6.58
C ASN A 406 2.60 2.63 -6.62
N MET A 407 2.86 1.40 -7.07
CA MET A 407 1.87 0.32 -7.10
C MET A 407 1.74 -0.42 -5.77
N LEU A 408 2.68 -0.20 -4.84
CA LEU A 408 2.72 -0.85 -3.54
C LEU A 408 2.13 0.08 -2.48
N HIS A 409 1.32 -0.47 -1.57
CA HIS A 409 0.82 0.30 -0.44
C HIS A 409 2.00 0.82 0.41
N PRO A 410 2.00 2.10 0.86
CA PRO A 410 3.14 2.70 1.59
C PRO A 410 3.45 2.05 2.96
N LEU A 411 2.54 1.21 3.47
CA LEU A 411 2.71 0.38 4.68
C LEU A 411 2.89 -1.12 4.37
N GLY A 412 2.86 -1.51 3.08
CA GLY A 412 2.81 -2.91 2.67
C GLY A 412 4.15 -3.63 2.62
N MET A 413 5.28 -2.93 2.77
CA MET A 413 6.61 -3.50 2.53
C MET A 413 7.71 -2.84 3.40
N SER A 414 8.23 -3.57 4.38
CA SER A 414 9.67 -3.55 4.73
C SER A 414 10.13 -5.00 4.87
N VAL A 415 10.65 -5.58 3.79
CA VAL A 415 11.40 -6.83 3.90
C VAL A 415 12.79 -6.42 4.36
N ASN A 416 13.20 -6.86 5.54
CA ASN A 416 14.59 -6.81 5.99
C ASN A 416 15.50 -7.27 4.85
N SER A 417 16.18 -6.31 4.20
CA SER A 417 17.38 -6.58 3.42
C SER A 417 18.45 -6.86 4.46
N SER A 418 18.63 -8.14 4.77
CA SER A 418 19.90 -8.62 5.33
C SER A 418 20.94 -8.60 4.22
#